data_AF-A0A414PU72-F1
#
_entry.id   AF-A0A414PU72-F1
#
_cell.length_a   1.000
_cell.length_b   1.000
_cell.length_c   1.000
_cell.angle_alpha   90.00
_cell.angle_beta   90.00
_cell.angle_gamma   90.00
#
_symmetry.space_group_name_H-M   'P 1'
#
loop_
_entity.id
_entity.type
_entity.pdbx_description
1 polymer ?
#
loop_
_entity_poly.entity_id
_entity_poly.type
_entity_poly.pdbx_seq_one_letter_code
_entity_poly.pdbx_strand_id
1 'polypeptide(L)'
;MKKNIIYLLIAGCSLFLGACNDDDTQYLPPVELQITSSTVDFKSVGGDGTIEVGNADPTLTATSNEEWCTIKACSNGVVSFYIAPNDEMETRTATISLVMGESSAKIGITQMGIITNYKTDDFFSFAENKAFKQFIRFESEMPITVSISEEAQTWLSYEEAENGYYILADENTESLERLGKVTLESGSLAKEYSFMQYSRNSYNRSWIADFKNRDGFATQDEVSVIAESNEVTVSFKNAELTFKGVLKDGVLNVPCGQFLKTANGFKLYLGVIFENDQWGLNPDISFTLAPSALENGDWVLTPQMDQKIGLKIKSIAIAAMDENDELAGAMDLLQELMLKPNGEAQEIVKTYNVAFTSAEGSDYGRNDNITFSDGNYTLALDIYGEDYKYTKSGTYVVGAEDGYYIDTNINYTYFMKGEEKIGIQSGAMKLNANTETQKYEISMEFILEDGSKVNATYEGEISGEKFAIFDELQIQVNSIEQLKRILPNGAVDGQFYLKAAFNNWDTEMTLDLRAAAGEKVLPAGTYNVGNDGAVGTLDSKSSEISVYSYGFTTRKFKSGKVEVDKSGEAYTFKIDLTDTEGQRYVCTFTSKVTDMDNPQ
;
A
#
# COMPACT_ATOMS: atom_id res chain seq x y z
N MET A 1 33.35 35.58 -18.22
CA MET A 1 34.07 36.41 -19.20
C MET A 1 33.23 36.51 -20.47
N LYS A 2 33.21 37.69 -21.09
CA LYS A 2 32.43 38.16 -22.26
C LYS A 2 30.99 38.64 -21.95
N LYS A 3 30.90 39.95 -21.66
CA LYS A 3 29.70 40.80 -21.73
C LYS A 3 29.60 41.34 -23.16
N ASN A 4 28.49 41.12 -23.85
CA ASN A 4 28.16 41.79 -25.10
C ASN A 4 27.06 42.82 -24.80
N ILE A 5 27.46 44.08 -24.68
CA ILE A 5 26.55 45.23 -24.64
C ILE A 5 26.65 45.89 -26.02
N ILE A 6 25.53 45.94 -26.74
CA ILE A 6 25.42 46.67 -28.01
C ILE A 6 24.65 47.96 -27.70
N TYR A 7 25.34 49.10 -27.77
CA TYR A 7 24.72 50.43 -27.87
C TYR A 7 24.59 50.79 -29.34
N LEU A 8 23.38 51.12 -29.79
CA LEU A 8 23.14 51.65 -31.13
C LEU A 8 23.31 53.17 -31.10
N LEU A 9 24.24 53.67 -31.92
CA LEU A 9 24.60 55.07 -32.10
C LEU A 9 23.87 55.60 -33.34
N ILE A 10 23.07 56.67 -33.23
CA ILE A 10 22.54 57.40 -34.40
C ILE A 10 23.33 58.69 -34.54
N ALA A 11 24.16 58.74 -35.58
CA ALA A 11 24.94 59.90 -36.01
C ALA A 11 24.16 60.71 -37.04
N GLY A 12 24.39 62.02 -37.02
CA GLY A 12 23.58 63.04 -37.69
C GLY A 12 23.77 63.18 -39.20
N CYS A 13 22.85 63.95 -39.77
CA CYS A 13 22.99 64.59 -41.07
C CYS A 13 22.54 66.04 -40.92
N SER A 14 23.50 66.97 -40.99
CA SER A 14 23.27 68.39 -41.22
C SER A 14 23.85 68.74 -42.58
N LEU A 15 23.03 69.24 -43.51
CA LEU A 15 23.45 70.16 -44.56
C LEU A 15 22.33 71.16 -44.86
N PHE A 16 22.68 72.44 -44.71
CA PHE A 16 21.99 73.67 -45.17
C PHE A 16 21.92 73.71 -46.72
N LEU A 17 21.12 74.50 -47.46
CA LEU A 17 20.68 75.93 -47.46
C LEU A 17 19.43 76.03 -48.39
N GLY A 18 18.58 77.07 -48.43
CA GLY A 18 18.51 78.36 -47.76
C GLY A 18 17.35 79.26 -48.30
N ALA A 19 17.17 80.41 -47.62
CA ALA A 19 16.54 81.70 -48.01
C ALA A 19 15.08 81.73 -48.52
N CYS A 20 14.21 82.70 -48.23
CA CYS A 20 14.26 84.02 -47.58
C CYS A 20 12.81 84.39 -47.17
N ASN A 21 12.62 85.16 -46.11
CA ASN A 21 11.84 86.40 -46.23
C ASN A 21 12.11 87.35 -45.07
N ASP A 22 12.10 88.63 -45.44
CA ASP A 22 12.36 89.82 -44.63
C ASP A 22 11.30 90.02 -43.56
N ASP A 23 11.73 90.28 -42.31
CA ASP A 23 11.14 91.29 -41.44
C ASP A 23 12.14 91.64 -40.31
N ASP A 24 12.49 92.93 -40.25
CA ASP A 24 13.34 93.55 -39.23
C ASP A 24 12.65 93.55 -37.86
N THR A 25 12.76 92.42 -37.16
CA THR A 25 12.75 92.39 -35.69
C THR A 25 14.08 91.80 -35.25
N GLN A 26 14.71 92.36 -34.22
CA GLN A 26 15.89 91.73 -33.62
C GLN A 26 15.45 90.36 -33.07
N TYR A 27 15.59 89.31 -33.86
CA TYR A 27 15.44 87.93 -33.43
C TYR A 27 16.60 87.61 -32.49
N LEU A 28 16.41 87.88 -31.21
CA LEU A 28 17.22 87.28 -30.17
C LEU A 28 16.85 85.79 -30.17
N PRO A 29 17.76 84.87 -30.50
CA PRO A 29 17.44 83.45 -30.40
C PRO A 29 16.98 83.15 -28.96
N PRO A 30 15.97 82.29 -28.76
CA PRO A 30 15.51 81.91 -27.42
C PRO A 30 16.71 81.46 -26.58
N VAL A 31 16.78 81.91 -25.32
CA VAL A 31 17.84 81.51 -24.41
C VAL A 31 17.66 80.02 -24.12
N GLU A 32 18.58 79.18 -24.61
CA GLU A 32 18.51 77.74 -24.36
C GLU A 32 18.53 77.44 -22.86
N LEU A 33 17.62 76.58 -22.39
CA LEU A 33 17.59 76.15 -20.98
C LEU A 33 18.82 75.28 -20.68
N GLN A 34 19.65 75.72 -19.73
CA GLN A 34 20.88 75.03 -19.36
C GLN A 34 20.59 73.94 -18.35
N ILE A 35 20.39 72.71 -18.81
CA ILE A 35 20.24 71.54 -17.95
C ILE A 35 21.62 71.16 -17.39
N THR A 36 21.77 71.33 -16.08
CA THR A 36 23.02 71.07 -15.36
C THR A 36 23.08 69.66 -14.77
N SER A 37 21.91 69.07 -14.46
CA SER A 37 21.76 67.69 -13.99
C SER A 37 20.33 67.20 -14.25
N SER A 38 20.16 65.92 -14.55
CA SER A 38 18.84 65.29 -14.61
C SER A 38 18.89 63.80 -14.29
N THR A 39 17.92 63.33 -13.50
CA THR A 39 17.65 61.89 -13.32
C THR A 39 16.74 61.43 -14.45
N VAL A 40 17.18 60.49 -15.29
CA VAL A 40 16.44 60.12 -16.51
C VAL A 40 16.13 58.63 -16.62
N ASP A 41 16.86 57.77 -15.90
CA ASP A 41 16.69 56.32 -15.94
C ASP A 41 16.23 55.78 -14.58
N PHE A 42 15.12 55.07 -14.57
CA PHE A 42 14.50 54.51 -13.38
C PHE A 42 14.33 52.99 -13.51
N LYS A 43 14.51 52.29 -12.40
CA LYS A 43 14.12 50.88 -12.26
C LYS A 43 12.60 50.72 -12.17
N SER A 44 12.11 49.49 -12.23
CA SER A 44 10.66 49.20 -12.14
C SER A 44 10.04 49.75 -10.86
N VAL A 45 10.75 49.74 -9.73
CA VAL A 45 10.26 50.30 -8.44
C VAL A 45 9.97 51.80 -8.46
N GLY A 46 10.46 52.52 -9.47
CA GLY A 46 10.30 53.97 -9.56
C GLY A 46 11.09 54.72 -8.47
N GLY A 47 10.63 55.92 -8.14
CA GLY A 47 11.25 56.76 -7.11
C GLY A 47 11.27 58.24 -7.44
N ASP A 48 12.03 59.00 -6.65
CA ASP A 48 12.18 60.43 -6.80
C ASP A 48 13.28 60.79 -7.81
N GLY A 49 13.01 61.80 -8.63
CA GLY A 49 13.95 62.36 -9.59
C GLY A 49 14.05 63.88 -9.50
N THR A 50 15.16 64.41 -10.01
CA THR A 50 15.39 65.86 -10.10
C THR A 50 15.91 66.27 -11.47
N ILE A 51 15.58 67.49 -11.89
CA ILE A 51 16.20 68.21 -13.01
C ILE A 51 16.65 69.58 -12.49
N GLU A 52 17.91 69.94 -12.73
CA GLU A 52 18.49 71.22 -12.33
C GLU A 52 18.77 72.10 -13.56
N VAL A 53 18.23 73.31 -13.55
CA VAL A 53 18.29 74.27 -14.66
C VAL A 53 19.09 75.49 -14.21
N GLY A 54 20.32 75.64 -14.73
CA GLY A 54 21.31 76.60 -14.24
C GLY A 54 21.00 78.07 -14.54
N ASN A 55 20.20 78.34 -15.57
CA ASN A 55 19.77 79.68 -15.96
C ASN A 55 18.28 79.94 -15.68
N ALA A 56 17.68 79.21 -14.73
CA ALA A 56 16.27 79.34 -14.40
C ALA A 56 15.92 80.67 -13.70
N ASP A 57 14.73 81.17 -14.00
CA ASP A 57 14.09 82.28 -13.29
C ASP A 57 12.78 81.81 -12.61
N PRO A 58 12.08 82.68 -11.86
CA PRO A 58 10.83 82.32 -11.18
C PRO A 58 9.65 81.91 -12.10
N THR A 59 9.77 82.06 -13.42
CA THR A 59 8.73 81.71 -14.40
C THR A 59 8.87 80.30 -14.97
N LEU A 60 9.92 79.56 -14.60
CA LEU A 60 10.12 78.17 -15.01
C LEU A 60 8.94 77.30 -14.54
N THR A 61 8.34 76.59 -15.48
CA THR A 61 7.30 75.59 -15.24
C THR A 61 7.70 74.24 -15.83
N ALA A 62 7.16 73.17 -15.26
CA ALA A 62 7.40 71.80 -15.71
C ALA A 62 6.08 71.03 -15.78
N THR A 63 5.88 70.27 -16.85
CA THR A 63 4.74 69.36 -17.00
C THR A 63 5.20 68.01 -17.54
N SER A 64 4.55 66.94 -17.12
CA SER A 64 4.74 65.59 -17.68
C SER A 64 3.62 65.29 -18.67
N ASN A 65 3.91 64.50 -19.70
CA ASN A 65 2.89 63.97 -20.61
C ASN A 65 2.24 62.67 -20.10
N GLU A 66 2.79 62.07 -19.04
CA GLU A 66 2.34 60.79 -18.48
C GLU A 66 1.96 60.93 -17.00
N GLU A 67 0.87 60.29 -16.59
CA GLU A 67 0.34 60.38 -15.21
C GLU A 67 1.26 59.71 -14.18
N TRP A 68 1.94 58.63 -14.57
CA TRP A 68 2.89 57.90 -13.71
C TRP A 68 4.21 58.65 -13.48
N CYS A 69 4.45 59.75 -14.20
CA CYS A 69 5.57 60.68 -14.00
C CYS A 69 5.01 62.01 -13.48
N THR A 70 4.98 62.22 -12.17
CA THR A 70 4.29 63.37 -11.55
C THR A 70 5.28 64.45 -11.12
N ILE A 71 5.08 65.70 -11.56
CA ILE A 71 5.86 66.84 -11.07
C ILE A 71 5.45 67.16 -9.62
N LYS A 72 6.41 67.15 -8.68
CA LYS A 72 6.18 67.47 -7.27
C LYS A 72 6.32 68.96 -6.99
N ALA A 73 7.41 69.56 -7.48
CA ALA A 73 7.67 71.00 -7.30
C ALA A 73 8.61 71.52 -8.38
N CYS A 74 8.46 72.80 -8.72
CA CYS A 74 9.34 73.54 -9.61
C CYS A 74 9.68 74.87 -8.94
N SER A 75 10.88 75.01 -8.39
CA SER A 75 11.30 76.22 -7.67
C SER A 75 12.82 76.35 -7.63
N ASN A 76 13.32 77.59 -7.67
CA ASN A 76 14.77 77.89 -7.57
C ASN A 76 15.64 77.12 -8.59
N GLY A 77 15.12 76.93 -9.81
CA GLY A 77 15.83 76.17 -10.86
C GLY A 77 15.88 74.66 -10.65
N VAL A 78 15.17 74.11 -9.67
CA VAL A 78 15.07 72.67 -9.44
C VAL A 78 13.64 72.20 -9.69
N VAL A 79 13.49 71.22 -10.57
CA VAL A 79 12.26 70.48 -10.79
C VAL A 79 12.40 69.12 -10.11
N SER A 80 11.56 68.87 -9.10
CA SER A 80 11.44 67.54 -8.47
C SER A 80 10.20 66.83 -8.99
N PHE A 81 10.33 65.53 -9.23
CA PHE A 81 9.25 64.71 -9.75
C PHE A 81 9.31 63.29 -9.18
N TYR A 82 8.21 62.57 -9.30
CA TYR A 82 8.03 61.20 -8.86
C TYR A 82 7.76 60.29 -10.05
N ILE A 83 8.39 59.13 -10.07
CA ILE A 83 8.08 58.04 -10.98
C ILE A 83 7.37 56.94 -10.20
N ALA A 84 6.11 56.67 -10.52
CA ALA A 84 5.35 55.57 -9.92
C ALA A 84 5.94 54.20 -10.33
N PRO A 85 5.77 53.15 -9.52
CA PRO A 85 6.23 51.82 -9.90
C PRO A 85 5.63 51.35 -11.24
N ASN A 86 6.42 50.60 -12.00
CA ASN A 86 6.02 49.94 -13.24
C ASN A 86 5.88 48.45 -12.96
N ASP A 87 4.63 48.01 -12.83
CA ASP A 87 4.31 46.62 -12.50
C ASP A 87 4.32 45.71 -13.73
N GLU A 88 4.64 46.24 -14.92
CA GLU A 88 4.65 45.50 -16.18
C GLU A 88 6.07 45.06 -16.60
N MET A 89 6.15 44.05 -17.46
CA MET A 89 7.44 43.58 -18.00
C MET A 89 8.03 44.54 -19.04
N GLU A 90 7.21 45.41 -19.62
CA GLU A 90 7.61 46.36 -20.65
C GLU A 90 8.20 47.65 -20.06
N THR A 91 9.31 48.08 -20.64
CA THR A 91 9.87 49.43 -20.43
C THR A 91 8.90 50.49 -20.93
N ARG A 92 8.71 51.56 -20.16
CA ARG A 92 7.88 52.72 -20.52
C ARG A 92 8.66 54.03 -20.47
N THR A 93 8.19 55.04 -21.19
CA THR A 93 8.88 56.33 -21.32
C THR A 93 7.93 57.51 -21.12
N ALA A 94 8.39 58.56 -20.46
CA ALA A 94 7.70 59.84 -20.34
C ALA A 94 8.58 60.99 -20.85
N THR A 95 7.99 62.16 -21.02
CA THR A 95 8.66 63.41 -21.38
C THR A 95 8.22 64.51 -20.42
N ILE A 96 9.19 65.07 -19.70
CA ILE A 96 8.99 66.29 -18.92
C ILE A 96 9.30 67.50 -19.82
N SER A 97 8.31 68.34 -20.04
CA SER A 97 8.44 69.60 -20.78
C SER A 97 8.69 70.75 -19.81
N LEU A 98 9.81 71.45 -20.01
CA LEU A 98 10.20 72.64 -19.27
C LEU A 98 9.91 73.88 -20.11
N VAL A 99 9.31 74.91 -19.52
CA VAL A 99 8.96 76.17 -20.19
C VAL A 99 9.33 77.35 -19.31
N MET A 100 10.08 78.31 -19.88
CA MET A 100 10.49 79.56 -19.23
C MET A 100 10.44 80.70 -20.28
N GLY A 101 9.39 81.52 -20.21
CA GLY A 101 9.10 82.49 -21.26
C GLY A 101 8.92 81.83 -22.63
N GLU A 102 9.69 82.26 -23.63
CA GLU A 102 9.70 81.69 -24.99
C GLU A 102 10.64 80.48 -25.14
N SER A 103 11.38 80.12 -24.08
CA SER A 103 12.36 79.04 -24.10
C SER A 103 11.74 77.74 -23.59
N SER A 104 12.05 76.62 -24.24
CA SER A 104 11.56 75.29 -23.82
C SER A 104 12.60 74.20 -23.98
N ALA A 105 12.50 73.17 -23.15
CA ALA A 105 13.30 71.96 -23.23
C ALA A 105 12.44 70.74 -22.94
N LYS A 106 12.84 69.57 -23.48
CA LYS A 106 12.17 68.30 -23.24
C LYS A 106 13.17 67.29 -22.69
N ILE A 107 12.83 66.71 -21.55
CA ILE A 107 13.64 65.70 -20.88
C ILE A 107 12.91 64.37 -21.01
N GLY A 108 13.53 63.42 -21.70
CA GLY A 108 13.03 62.05 -21.79
C GLY A 108 13.34 61.29 -20.50
N ILE A 109 12.33 60.59 -19.98
CA ILE A 109 12.43 59.71 -18.82
C ILE A 109 12.19 58.28 -19.29
N THR A 110 13.05 57.35 -18.91
CA THR A 110 12.90 55.92 -19.18
C THR A 110 12.75 55.17 -17.87
N GLN A 111 11.71 54.35 -17.76
CA GLN A 111 11.51 53.44 -16.64
C GLN A 111 11.51 52.00 -17.14
N MET A 112 12.40 51.17 -16.59
CA MET A 112 12.46 49.75 -16.93
C MET A 112 11.17 49.01 -16.52
N GLY A 113 10.80 48.00 -17.31
CA GLY A 113 9.86 46.97 -16.85
C GLY A 113 10.49 46.06 -15.80
N ILE A 114 9.70 45.15 -15.25
CA ILE A 114 10.15 44.20 -14.24
C ILE A 114 11.27 43.32 -14.79
N ILE A 115 12.38 43.24 -14.06
CA ILE A 115 13.45 42.28 -14.29
C ILE A 115 13.33 41.19 -13.24
N THR A 116 13.06 39.97 -13.67
CA THR A 116 12.96 38.81 -12.78
C THR A 116 13.87 37.68 -13.23
N ASN A 117 14.24 36.83 -12.26
CA ASN A 117 14.94 35.58 -12.52
C ASN A 117 14.29 34.48 -11.68
N TYR A 118 13.68 33.51 -12.34
CA TYR A 118 12.89 32.48 -11.67
C TYR A 118 13.17 31.09 -12.23
N LYS A 119 12.85 30.05 -11.45
CA LYS A 119 13.01 28.66 -11.85
C LYS A 119 11.96 28.29 -12.91
N THR A 120 12.40 27.66 -14.01
CA THR A 120 11.50 27.26 -15.11
C THR A 120 10.76 25.96 -14.83
N ASP A 121 11.37 25.04 -14.08
CA ASP A 121 10.69 23.83 -13.63
C ASP A 121 9.58 24.22 -12.67
N ASP A 122 8.36 23.79 -12.96
CA ASP A 122 7.13 24.13 -12.23
C ASP A 122 6.42 22.93 -11.63
N PHE A 123 7.03 21.74 -11.70
CA PHE A 123 6.53 20.54 -11.02
C PHE A 123 7.65 19.81 -10.28
N PHE A 124 7.41 19.54 -9.00
CA PHE A 124 8.31 18.81 -8.12
C PHE A 124 7.55 17.66 -7.47
N SER A 125 8.10 16.46 -7.53
CA SER A 125 7.50 15.29 -6.90
C SER A 125 8.48 14.64 -5.93
N PHE A 126 7.97 14.25 -4.76
CA PHE A 126 8.72 13.71 -3.65
C PHE A 126 8.10 12.37 -3.24
N ALA A 127 8.86 11.30 -3.46
CA ALA A 127 8.40 9.95 -3.22
C ALA A 127 8.43 9.58 -1.72
N GLU A 128 7.83 8.44 -1.39
CA GLU A 128 7.75 7.89 -0.04
C GLU A 128 7.05 8.79 0.99
N ASN A 129 6.24 9.76 0.54
CA ASN A 129 5.50 10.69 1.40
C ASN A 129 6.36 11.44 2.44
N LYS A 130 7.68 11.48 2.26
CA LYS A 130 8.60 12.10 3.22
C LYS A 130 8.54 13.62 3.19
N ALA A 131 8.78 14.23 4.34
CA ALA A 131 8.99 15.68 4.45
C ALA A 131 10.09 16.15 3.47
N PHE A 132 9.93 17.35 2.91
CA PHE A 132 10.90 17.91 1.98
C PHE A 132 11.16 19.40 2.24
N LYS A 133 12.28 19.88 1.71
CA LYS A 133 12.64 21.29 1.63
C LYS A 133 13.23 21.59 0.26
N GLN A 134 12.47 22.29 -0.58
CA GLN A 134 12.81 22.58 -1.97
C GLN A 134 13.06 24.08 -2.16
N PHE A 135 14.25 24.44 -2.65
CA PHE A 135 14.57 25.82 -3.01
C PHE A 135 13.96 26.18 -4.37
N ILE A 136 13.26 27.30 -4.43
CA ILE A 136 12.70 27.91 -5.63
C ILE A 136 13.33 29.29 -5.82
N ARG A 137 14.12 29.44 -6.89
CA ARG A 137 14.67 30.73 -7.28
C ARG A 137 13.54 31.63 -7.77
N PHE A 138 13.42 32.82 -7.20
CA PHE A 138 12.50 33.86 -7.66
C PHE A 138 13.02 35.22 -7.18
N GLU A 139 13.73 35.91 -8.07
CA GLU A 139 14.25 37.25 -7.83
C GLU A 139 13.42 38.27 -8.58
N SER A 140 13.12 39.38 -7.93
CA SER A 140 12.49 40.55 -8.53
C SER A 140 12.99 41.81 -7.85
N GLU A 141 13.07 42.91 -8.60
CA GLU A 141 13.30 44.23 -8.03
C GLU A 141 12.03 44.79 -7.37
N MET A 142 10.87 44.27 -7.75
CA MET A 142 9.57 44.60 -7.16
C MET A 142 9.27 43.70 -5.94
N PRO A 143 8.37 44.10 -5.03
CA PRO A 143 7.90 43.23 -3.96
C PRO A 143 7.38 41.90 -4.51
N ILE A 144 7.58 40.82 -3.76
CA ILE A 144 7.14 39.47 -4.10
C ILE A 144 6.08 39.03 -3.09
N THR A 145 4.97 38.50 -3.60
CA THR A 145 3.93 37.84 -2.80
C THR A 145 3.98 36.34 -3.04
N VAL A 146 3.79 35.57 -1.96
CA VAL A 146 3.71 34.11 -2.00
C VAL A 146 2.32 33.70 -1.54
N SER A 147 1.62 32.93 -2.36
CA SER A 147 0.33 32.32 -2.02
C SER A 147 0.41 30.80 -2.13
N ILE A 148 -0.21 30.11 -1.17
CA ILE A 148 -0.32 28.64 -1.15
C ILE A 148 -1.79 28.30 -1.41
N SER A 149 -2.05 27.33 -2.30
CA SER A 149 -3.41 26.88 -2.60
C SER A 149 -4.13 26.34 -1.36
N GLU A 150 -5.45 26.52 -1.30
CA GLU A 150 -6.27 26.28 -0.11
C GLU A 150 -6.10 24.85 0.43
N GLU A 151 -6.08 23.86 -0.46
CA GLU A 151 -5.89 22.44 -0.16
C GLU A 151 -4.50 22.10 0.38
N ALA A 152 -3.54 23.02 0.27
CA ALA A 152 -2.15 22.81 0.66
C ALA A 152 -1.70 23.63 1.87
N GLN A 153 -2.51 24.57 2.36
CA GLN A 153 -2.14 25.45 3.47
C GLN A 153 -1.89 24.72 4.80
N THR A 154 -2.38 23.48 4.95
CA THR A 154 -2.18 22.69 6.17
C THR A 154 -0.85 21.93 6.19
N TRP A 155 -0.20 21.74 5.04
CA TRP A 155 0.99 20.89 4.93
C TRP A 155 2.13 21.48 4.11
N LEU A 156 1.88 22.53 3.33
CA LEU A 156 2.92 23.35 2.70
C LEU A 156 3.16 24.63 3.51
N SER A 157 4.42 25.04 3.57
CA SER A 157 4.85 26.33 4.11
C SER A 157 6.03 26.88 3.32
N TYR A 158 6.42 28.13 3.60
CA TYR A 158 7.57 28.75 2.96
C TYR A 158 8.45 29.54 3.94
N GLU A 159 9.74 29.62 3.60
CA GLU A 159 10.73 30.47 4.26
C GLU A 159 11.42 31.34 3.19
N GLU A 160 11.53 32.64 3.46
CA GLU A 160 12.31 33.54 2.59
C GLU A 160 13.80 33.17 2.63
N ALA A 161 14.44 33.21 1.47
CA ALA A 161 15.86 32.89 1.30
C ALA A 161 16.54 33.93 0.40
N GLU A 162 17.87 33.92 0.39
CA GLU A 162 18.61 34.74 -0.55
C GLU A 162 18.24 34.31 -1.99
N ASN A 163 17.73 35.25 -2.79
CA ASN A 163 17.35 35.06 -4.19
C ASN A 163 16.15 34.09 -4.43
N GLY A 164 15.29 33.89 -3.44
CA GLY A 164 14.09 33.07 -3.62
C GLY A 164 13.49 32.59 -2.30
N TYR A 165 12.88 31.39 -2.35
CA TYR A 165 12.13 30.84 -1.24
C TYR A 165 12.42 29.34 -1.07
N TYR A 166 12.46 28.87 0.17
CA TYR A 166 12.32 27.45 0.45
C TYR A 166 10.85 27.12 0.61
N ILE A 167 10.37 26.13 -0.15
CA ILE A 167 9.06 25.52 0.04
C ILE A 167 9.27 24.24 0.85
N LEU A 168 8.53 24.11 1.94
CA LEU A 168 8.65 23.00 2.88
C LEU A 168 7.34 22.24 2.93
N ALA A 169 7.45 20.93 3.12
CA ALA A 169 6.30 20.08 3.43
C ALA A 169 6.62 19.16 4.60
N ASP A 170 5.62 18.96 5.46
CA ASP A 170 5.64 17.91 6.48
C ASP A 170 5.52 16.52 5.84
N GLU A 171 5.82 15.47 6.61
CA GLU A 171 5.55 14.09 6.18
C GLU A 171 4.05 13.88 5.94
N ASN A 172 3.69 13.13 4.90
CA ASN A 172 2.30 12.85 4.58
C ASN A 172 1.86 11.54 5.23
N THR A 173 1.10 11.64 6.32
CA THR A 173 0.56 10.51 7.08
C THR A 173 -0.94 10.30 6.89
N GLU A 174 -1.61 11.19 6.15
CA GLU A 174 -3.07 11.23 6.06
C GLU A 174 -3.61 10.66 4.74
N SER A 175 -2.77 10.61 3.69
CA SER A 175 -3.16 10.12 2.38
C SER A 175 -2.03 9.36 1.67
N LEU A 176 -2.37 8.62 0.63
CA LEU A 176 -1.38 7.92 -0.20
C LEU A 176 -0.62 8.88 -1.12
N GLU A 177 -1.26 9.99 -1.51
CA GLU A 177 -0.66 11.10 -2.25
C GLU A 177 -1.38 12.42 -1.96
N ARG A 178 -0.69 13.55 -2.16
CA ARG A 178 -1.25 14.89 -2.15
C ARG A 178 -0.50 15.82 -3.10
N LEU A 179 -1.22 16.76 -3.68
CA LEU A 179 -0.70 17.77 -4.60
C LEU A 179 -1.06 19.15 -4.05
N GLY A 180 -0.10 20.06 -4.05
CA GLY A 180 -0.28 21.44 -3.59
C GLY A 180 0.45 22.42 -4.48
N LYS A 181 -0.03 23.67 -4.51
CA LYS A 181 0.51 24.70 -5.39
C LYS A 181 1.00 25.90 -4.60
N VAL A 182 2.09 26.49 -5.06
CA VAL A 182 2.62 27.75 -4.57
C VAL A 182 2.76 28.72 -5.74
N THR A 183 2.15 29.88 -5.63
CA THR A 183 2.25 30.95 -6.64
C THR A 183 3.10 32.08 -6.10
N LEU A 184 4.14 32.45 -6.86
CA LEU A 184 4.97 33.62 -6.60
C LEU A 184 4.64 34.70 -7.61
N GLU A 185 4.29 35.89 -7.11
CA GLU A 185 3.88 37.02 -7.93
C GLU A 185 4.77 38.23 -7.68
N SER A 186 5.04 38.99 -8.74
CA SER A 186 5.73 40.28 -8.64
C SER A 186 5.30 41.18 -9.78
N GLY A 187 4.56 42.25 -9.45
CA GLY A 187 3.82 43.04 -10.43
C GLY A 187 2.83 42.18 -11.22
N SER A 188 2.86 42.25 -12.55
CA SER A 188 2.00 41.47 -13.44
C SER A 188 2.52 40.03 -13.71
N LEU A 189 3.73 39.68 -13.24
CA LEU A 189 4.25 38.32 -13.34
C LEU A 189 3.66 37.45 -12.22
N ALA A 190 3.04 36.33 -12.60
CA ALA A 190 2.65 35.26 -11.69
C ALA A 190 3.21 33.92 -12.18
N LYS A 191 3.93 33.20 -11.32
CA LYS A 191 4.43 31.84 -11.62
C LYS A 191 3.96 30.85 -10.56
N GLU A 192 3.25 29.84 -11.03
CA GLU A 192 2.78 28.71 -10.23
C GLU A 192 3.82 27.57 -10.23
N TYR A 193 4.03 26.96 -9.07
CA TYR A 193 4.85 25.78 -8.86
C TYR A 193 4.01 24.71 -8.13
N SER A 194 3.99 23.50 -8.68
CA SER A 194 3.26 22.36 -8.15
C SER A 194 4.19 21.41 -7.40
N PHE A 195 3.75 20.96 -6.22
CA PHE A 195 4.49 20.08 -5.32
C PHE A 195 3.65 18.85 -5.00
N MET A 196 4.16 17.67 -5.32
CA MET A 196 3.49 16.39 -5.06
C MET A 196 4.26 15.58 -4.03
N GLN A 197 3.58 15.12 -2.99
CA GLN A 197 4.03 14.00 -2.15
C GLN A 197 3.24 12.76 -2.51
N TYR A 198 3.93 11.64 -2.69
CA TYR A 198 3.30 10.38 -3.06
C TYR A 198 4.04 9.21 -2.44
N SER A 199 3.35 8.08 -2.32
CA SER A 199 3.91 6.84 -1.81
C SER A 199 3.98 5.77 -2.90
N ARG A 200 4.68 4.67 -2.63
CA ARG A 200 4.62 3.48 -3.47
C ARG A 200 3.19 2.95 -3.67
N ASN A 201 2.30 3.15 -2.70
CA ASN A 201 0.90 2.73 -2.80
C ASN A 201 0.13 3.53 -3.87
N SER A 202 0.56 4.76 -4.18
CA SER A 202 -0.07 5.58 -5.20
C SER A 202 -0.13 4.91 -6.57
N TYR A 203 0.79 3.97 -6.85
CA TYR A 203 0.83 3.19 -8.09
C TYR A 203 -0.24 2.11 -8.17
N ASN A 204 -0.63 1.51 -7.04
CA ASN A 204 -1.47 0.31 -6.97
C ASN A 204 -2.95 0.67 -7.15
N ARG A 205 -3.35 0.84 -8.42
CA ARG A 205 -4.71 1.20 -8.85
C ARG A 205 -4.89 0.92 -10.34
N SER A 206 -6.08 1.23 -10.84
CA SER A 206 -6.33 1.32 -12.28
C SER A 206 -5.87 2.69 -12.82
N TRP A 207 -5.52 2.71 -14.10
CA TRP A 207 -5.02 3.88 -14.81
C TRP A 207 -5.68 3.96 -16.19
N ILE A 208 -5.79 5.16 -16.73
CA ILE A 208 -6.10 5.38 -18.15
C ILE A 208 -4.81 5.81 -18.85
N ALA A 209 -4.36 5.02 -19.82
CA ALA A 209 -3.25 5.38 -20.68
C ALA A 209 -3.74 6.24 -21.84
N ASP A 210 -3.13 7.41 -22.02
CA ASP A 210 -3.17 8.20 -23.25
C ASP A 210 -1.83 8.05 -23.96
N PHE A 211 -1.82 7.65 -25.23
CA PHE A 211 -0.60 7.51 -26.03
C PHE A 211 -0.91 7.61 -27.53
N LYS A 212 0.13 7.78 -28.36
CA LYS A 212 0.03 7.55 -29.81
C LYS A 212 0.48 6.13 -30.14
N ASN A 213 -0.33 5.41 -30.91
CA ASN A 213 0.01 4.06 -31.36
C ASN A 213 1.13 4.08 -32.41
N ARG A 214 1.53 2.91 -32.94
CA ARG A 214 2.60 2.78 -33.96
C ARG A 214 2.40 3.66 -35.20
N ASP A 215 1.15 3.93 -35.56
CA ASP A 215 0.78 4.68 -36.75
C ASP A 215 0.64 6.19 -36.44
N GLY A 216 0.93 6.60 -35.19
CA GLY A 216 0.89 7.98 -34.72
C GLY A 216 -0.50 8.47 -34.29
N PHE A 217 -1.51 7.60 -34.24
CA PHE A 217 -2.87 7.98 -33.83
C PHE A 217 -3.01 7.99 -32.31
N ALA A 218 -3.59 9.07 -31.78
CA ALA A 218 -3.98 9.16 -30.38
C ALA A 218 -4.96 8.04 -30.01
N THR A 219 -4.63 7.32 -28.95
CA THR A 219 -5.30 6.10 -28.49
C THR A 219 -5.41 6.13 -26.96
N GLN A 220 -6.46 5.51 -26.44
CA GLN A 220 -6.65 5.28 -25.01
C GLN A 220 -6.68 3.80 -24.66
N ASP A 221 -6.20 3.45 -23.47
CA ASP A 221 -6.29 2.10 -22.94
C ASP A 221 -6.53 2.08 -21.43
N GLU A 222 -7.21 1.04 -20.95
CA GLU A 222 -7.29 0.75 -19.52
C GLU A 222 -6.03 0.00 -19.10
N VAL A 223 -5.40 0.47 -18.03
CA VAL A 223 -4.18 -0.11 -17.50
C VAL A 223 -4.39 -0.51 -16.04
N SER A 224 -4.05 -1.76 -15.72
CA SER A 224 -3.99 -2.24 -14.34
C SER A 224 -2.54 -2.22 -13.87
N VAL A 225 -2.29 -1.55 -12.75
CA VAL A 225 -0.99 -1.57 -12.06
C VAL A 225 -1.20 -2.26 -10.73
N ILE A 226 -0.69 -3.48 -10.62
CA ILE A 226 -0.81 -4.31 -9.41
C ILE A 226 0.59 -4.43 -8.83
N ALA A 227 0.74 -4.01 -7.59
CA ALA A 227 1.99 -4.15 -6.86
C ALA A 227 1.86 -5.19 -5.74
N GLU A 228 2.80 -6.12 -5.70
CA GLU A 228 2.94 -7.13 -4.65
C GLU A 228 4.31 -6.93 -3.99
N SER A 229 4.30 -6.37 -2.77
CA SER A 229 5.53 -5.84 -2.18
C SER A 229 6.18 -4.83 -3.16
N ASN A 230 7.43 -5.04 -3.57
CA ASN A 230 8.10 -4.14 -4.51
C ASN A 230 7.94 -4.56 -5.98
N GLU A 231 7.45 -5.76 -6.26
CA GLU A 231 7.26 -6.21 -7.64
C GLU A 231 5.94 -5.65 -8.18
N VAL A 232 5.98 -5.10 -9.38
CA VAL A 232 4.82 -4.47 -10.02
C VAL A 232 4.56 -5.12 -11.36
N THR A 233 3.30 -5.43 -11.64
CA THR A 233 2.84 -5.84 -12.96
C THR A 233 1.98 -4.72 -13.54
N VAL A 234 2.33 -4.28 -14.75
CA VAL A 234 1.59 -3.27 -15.51
C VAL A 234 0.98 -3.95 -16.73
N SER A 235 -0.35 -3.93 -16.85
CA SER A 235 -1.09 -4.60 -17.92
C SER A 235 -2.01 -3.65 -18.65
N PHE A 236 -1.80 -3.53 -19.96
CA PHE A 236 -2.63 -2.78 -20.89
C PHE A 236 -3.67 -3.70 -21.52
N LYS A 237 -4.94 -3.32 -21.45
CA LYS A 237 -6.06 -4.17 -21.85
C LYS A 237 -6.16 -4.34 -23.36
N ASN A 238 -6.19 -3.24 -24.11
CA ASN A 238 -6.39 -3.24 -25.56
C ASN A 238 -5.08 -3.41 -26.35
N ALA A 239 -3.96 -2.91 -25.83
CA ALA A 239 -2.65 -3.13 -26.42
C ALA A 239 -2.14 -4.58 -26.23
N GLU A 240 -2.80 -5.37 -25.37
CA GLU A 240 -2.42 -6.73 -25.00
C GLU A 240 -0.93 -6.81 -24.63
N LEU A 241 -0.50 -5.88 -23.77
CA LEU A 241 0.87 -5.71 -23.34
C LEU A 241 0.92 -5.80 -21.82
N THR A 242 1.76 -6.69 -21.32
CA THR A 242 2.07 -6.79 -19.89
C THR A 242 3.58 -6.77 -19.70
N PHE A 243 4.04 -5.94 -18.78
CA PHE A 243 5.44 -5.92 -18.35
C PHE A 243 5.55 -5.76 -16.83
N LYS A 244 6.71 -6.10 -16.30
CA LYS A 244 7.01 -6.05 -14.87
C LYS A 244 7.93 -4.87 -14.54
N GLY A 245 7.87 -4.39 -13.31
CA GLY A 245 8.77 -3.40 -12.77
C GLY A 245 9.01 -3.64 -11.29
N VAL A 246 9.85 -2.79 -10.71
CA VAL A 246 10.18 -2.80 -9.29
C VAL A 246 10.04 -1.40 -8.73
N LEU A 247 9.28 -1.25 -7.65
CA LEU A 247 9.24 -0.02 -6.87
C LEU A 247 10.55 0.11 -6.08
N LYS A 248 11.30 1.15 -6.38
CA LYS A 248 12.56 1.48 -5.70
C LYS A 248 12.59 2.97 -5.40
N ASP A 249 12.89 3.32 -4.14
CA ASP A 249 12.91 4.70 -3.67
C ASP A 249 11.59 5.45 -4.00
N GLY A 250 10.46 4.73 -3.92
CA GLY A 250 9.11 5.20 -4.22
C GLY A 250 8.80 5.44 -5.70
N VAL A 251 9.70 5.10 -6.62
CA VAL A 251 9.50 5.22 -8.07
C VAL A 251 9.42 3.85 -8.73
N LEU A 252 8.49 3.67 -9.67
CA LEU A 252 8.38 2.43 -10.44
C LEU A 252 9.47 2.37 -11.52
N ASN A 253 10.45 1.49 -11.34
CA ASN A 253 11.51 1.21 -12.31
C ASN A 253 11.13 0.00 -13.18
N VAL A 254 11.23 0.13 -14.50
CA VAL A 254 10.87 -0.90 -15.47
C VAL A 254 12.10 -1.25 -16.30
N PRO A 255 12.68 -2.45 -16.12
CA PRO A 255 13.82 -2.89 -16.93
C PRO A 255 13.40 -3.21 -18.36
N CYS A 256 14.18 -2.81 -19.36
CA CYS A 256 13.99 -3.23 -20.75
C CYS A 256 14.44 -4.70 -20.93
N GLY A 257 14.27 -5.25 -22.13
CA GLY A 257 14.69 -6.61 -22.47
C GLY A 257 13.80 -7.71 -21.90
N GLN A 258 12.66 -7.35 -21.29
CA GLN A 258 11.67 -8.32 -20.84
C GLN A 258 11.02 -9.01 -22.03
N PHE A 259 10.97 -10.34 -22.02
CA PHE A 259 10.17 -11.09 -22.99
C PHE A 259 8.68 -10.81 -22.75
N LEU A 260 7.97 -10.40 -23.80
CA LEU A 260 6.56 -10.05 -23.75
C LEU A 260 5.69 -11.20 -24.26
N LYS A 261 5.86 -11.56 -25.54
CA LYS A 261 5.11 -12.63 -26.21
C LYS A 261 5.79 -13.06 -27.51
N THR A 262 5.31 -14.15 -28.09
CA THR A 262 5.63 -14.53 -29.47
C THR A 262 4.48 -14.13 -30.38
N ALA A 263 4.76 -13.41 -31.47
CA ALA A 263 3.76 -13.01 -32.45
C ALA A 263 4.34 -13.07 -33.87
N ASN A 264 3.58 -13.63 -34.82
CA ASN A 264 3.96 -13.72 -36.24
C ASN A 264 5.36 -14.33 -36.49
N GLY A 265 5.78 -15.28 -35.66
CA GLY A 265 7.10 -15.93 -35.76
C GLY A 265 8.24 -15.17 -35.09
N PHE A 266 7.98 -14.02 -34.47
CA PHE A 266 8.98 -13.23 -33.76
C PHE A 266 8.78 -13.31 -32.24
N LYS A 267 9.88 -13.35 -31.48
CA LYS A 267 9.89 -13.10 -30.04
C LYS A 267 9.93 -11.59 -29.81
N LEU A 268 8.98 -11.08 -29.04
CA LEU A 268 8.83 -9.65 -28.78
C LEU A 268 9.38 -9.31 -27.40
N TYR A 269 10.23 -8.29 -27.34
CA TYR A 269 10.87 -7.81 -26.11
C TYR A 269 10.57 -6.34 -25.85
N LEU A 270 10.43 -5.97 -24.58
CA LEU A 270 10.22 -4.58 -24.16
C LEU A 270 11.48 -3.75 -24.42
N GLY A 271 11.31 -2.56 -24.99
CA GLY A 271 12.39 -1.60 -25.19
C GLY A 271 11.91 -0.16 -25.10
N VAL A 272 12.83 0.75 -25.40
CA VAL A 272 12.56 2.18 -25.52
C VAL A 272 13.23 2.74 -26.77
N ILE A 273 12.59 3.74 -27.38
CA ILE A 273 13.19 4.59 -28.42
C ILE A 273 13.35 5.99 -27.82
N PHE A 274 14.51 6.60 -28.03
CA PHE A 274 14.86 7.94 -27.56
C PHE A 274 14.52 9.01 -28.61
N GLU A 275 14.49 10.28 -28.20
CA GLU A 275 14.22 11.41 -29.11
C GLU A 275 15.21 11.53 -30.29
N ASN A 276 16.42 11.00 -30.16
CA ASN A 276 17.42 10.95 -31.23
C ASN A 276 17.32 9.68 -32.10
N ASP A 277 16.21 8.95 -32.01
CA ASP A 277 15.92 7.69 -32.69
C ASP A 277 16.89 6.52 -32.38
N GLN A 278 17.73 6.65 -31.36
CA GLN A 278 18.44 5.51 -30.78
C GLN A 278 17.45 4.64 -29.99
N TRP A 279 17.75 3.35 -29.86
CA TRP A 279 16.89 2.41 -29.13
C TRP A 279 17.68 1.64 -28.06
N GLY A 280 16.97 1.21 -27.01
CA GLY A 280 17.51 0.44 -25.90
C GLY A 280 16.68 -0.82 -25.62
N LEU A 281 17.35 -1.98 -25.55
CA LEU A 281 16.74 -3.28 -25.25
C LEU A 281 17.46 -4.10 -24.18
N ASN A 282 18.65 -3.68 -23.73
CA ASN A 282 19.39 -4.42 -22.71
C ASN A 282 18.67 -4.25 -21.35
N PRO A 283 18.52 -5.30 -20.52
CA PRO A 283 18.07 -5.18 -19.13
C PRO A 283 18.84 -4.17 -18.26
N ASP A 284 20.08 -3.81 -18.61
CA ASP A 284 20.82 -2.71 -17.96
C ASP A 284 20.19 -1.32 -18.23
N ILE A 285 19.29 -1.23 -19.21
CA ILE A 285 18.51 -0.04 -19.53
C ILE A 285 17.14 -0.19 -18.86
N SER A 286 16.80 0.76 -18.00
CA SER A 286 15.48 0.84 -17.36
C SER A 286 14.90 2.23 -17.53
N PHE A 287 13.59 2.33 -17.73
CA PHE A 287 12.88 3.59 -17.57
C PHE A 287 12.11 3.60 -16.25
N THR A 288 11.81 4.79 -15.74
CA THR A 288 10.91 4.97 -14.61
C THR A 288 9.55 5.43 -15.11
N LEU A 289 8.48 5.01 -14.45
CA LEU A 289 7.19 5.69 -14.53
C LEU A 289 7.11 6.61 -13.32
N ALA A 290 7.24 7.91 -13.55
CA ALA A 290 7.34 8.91 -12.49
C ALA A 290 6.30 10.03 -12.67
N PRO A 291 5.85 10.67 -11.57
CA PRO A 291 4.87 11.74 -11.67
C PRO A 291 5.34 12.92 -12.52
N SER A 292 4.41 13.52 -13.25
CA SER A 292 4.56 14.74 -14.04
C SER A 292 3.23 15.50 -14.00
N ALA A 293 3.26 16.83 -14.09
CA ALA A 293 2.04 17.63 -14.22
C ALA A 293 1.68 17.89 -15.69
N LEU A 294 0.38 17.95 -15.95
CA LEU A 294 -0.22 18.51 -17.14
C LEU A 294 -0.53 20.00 -16.94
N GLU A 295 -0.69 20.75 -18.03
CA GLU A 295 -0.99 22.19 -17.99
C GLU A 295 -2.30 22.52 -17.24
N ASN A 296 -3.25 21.58 -17.20
CA ASN A 296 -4.50 21.74 -16.46
C ASN A 296 -4.37 21.49 -14.95
N GLY A 297 -3.17 21.14 -14.46
CA GLY A 297 -2.89 20.86 -13.05
C GLY A 297 -3.08 19.40 -12.64
N ASP A 298 -3.58 18.53 -13.51
CA ASP A 298 -3.64 17.09 -13.24
C ASP A 298 -2.23 16.50 -13.28
N TRP A 299 -1.97 15.48 -12.47
CA TRP A 299 -0.73 14.73 -12.53
C TRP A 299 -0.92 13.38 -13.25
N VAL A 300 0.14 12.93 -13.91
CA VAL A 300 0.21 11.67 -14.66
C VAL A 300 1.53 10.98 -14.37
N LEU A 301 1.61 9.67 -14.65
CA LEU A 301 2.91 9.01 -14.77
C LEU A 301 3.38 9.08 -16.22
N THR A 302 4.65 9.47 -16.41
CA THR A 302 5.30 9.46 -17.72
C THR A 302 6.56 8.60 -17.69
N PRO A 303 6.95 7.96 -18.81
CA PRO A 303 8.24 7.30 -18.95
C PRO A 303 9.38 8.33 -18.85
N GLN A 304 10.28 8.13 -17.89
CA GLN A 304 11.47 8.95 -17.68
C GLN A 304 12.72 8.07 -17.62
N MET A 305 13.88 8.63 -17.92
CA MET A 305 15.18 7.93 -17.79
C MET A 305 15.92 8.41 -16.54
N ASP A 306 16.74 7.52 -15.96
CA ASP A 306 17.74 7.94 -14.98
C ASP A 306 18.66 8.98 -15.65
N GLN A 307 18.88 10.11 -14.96
CA GLN A 307 19.48 11.35 -15.50
C GLN A 307 20.89 11.19 -16.08
N LYS A 308 21.53 10.02 -15.95
CA LYS A 308 22.88 9.74 -16.43
C LYS A 308 23.05 9.75 -17.95
N ILE A 309 21.98 9.51 -18.73
CA ILE A 309 22.08 9.38 -20.21
C ILE A 309 21.60 10.66 -20.93
N GLY A 310 20.83 11.53 -20.25
CA GLY A 310 20.42 12.83 -20.79
C GLY A 310 19.51 12.79 -22.03
N LEU A 311 19.00 11.61 -22.42
CA LEU A 311 18.09 11.43 -23.56
C LEU A 311 16.67 11.19 -23.06
N LYS A 312 15.70 11.94 -23.59
CA LYS A 312 14.27 11.73 -23.33
C LYS A 312 13.75 10.52 -24.10
N ILE A 313 12.78 9.83 -23.50
CA ILE A 313 12.09 8.70 -24.13
C ILE A 313 11.05 9.28 -25.10
N LYS A 314 11.16 8.88 -26.37
CA LYS A 314 10.16 9.15 -27.40
C LYS A 314 9.00 8.15 -27.30
N SER A 315 9.32 6.90 -27.02
CA SER A 315 8.36 5.78 -27.11
C SER A 315 8.79 4.60 -26.26
N ILE A 316 7.84 3.98 -25.57
CA ILE A 316 8.00 2.59 -25.16
C ILE A 316 7.79 1.75 -26.42
N ALA A 317 8.76 0.88 -26.70
CA ALA A 317 8.87 0.18 -27.96
C ALA A 317 8.87 -1.35 -27.74
N ILE A 318 8.67 -2.07 -28.84
CA ILE A 318 8.91 -3.51 -28.91
C ILE A 318 10.06 -3.75 -29.86
N ALA A 319 10.97 -4.66 -29.50
CA ALA A 319 11.87 -5.26 -30.46
C ALA A 319 11.46 -6.68 -30.81
N ALA A 320 11.52 -6.96 -32.10
CA ALA A 320 11.29 -8.28 -32.66
C ALA A 320 12.62 -9.00 -32.85
N MET A 321 12.74 -10.20 -32.29
CA MET A 321 13.81 -11.14 -32.59
C MET A 321 13.27 -12.30 -33.42
N ASP A 322 14.02 -12.71 -34.43
CA ASP A 322 13.66 -13.81 -35.31
C ASP A 322 13.92 -15.19 -34.68
N GLU A 323 13.73 -16.26 -35.46
CA GLU A 323 13.91 -17.64 -35.01
C GLU A 323 15.34 -18.00 -34.60
N ASN A 324 16.34 -17.19 -34.98
CA ASN A 324 17.74 -17.37 -34.64
C ASN A 324 18.19 -16.44 -33.50
N ASP A 325 17.24 -15.76 -32.84
CA ASP A 325 17.50 -14.70 -31.84
C ASP A 325 18.27 -13.50 -32.42
N GLU A 326 18.18 -13.25 -33.74
CA GLU A 326 18.71 -12.05 -34.38
C GLU A 326 17.66 -10.93 -34.37
N LEU A 327 18.12 -9.70 -34.16
CA LEU A 327 17.24 -8.52 -34.13
C LEU A 327 16.69 -8.22 -35.53
N ALA A 328 15.37 -8.37 -35.69
CA ALA A 328 14.66 -8.01 -36.91
C ALA A 328 14.32 -6.51 -36.98
N GLY A 329 14.14 -5.85 -35.82
CA GLY A 329 13.92 -4.41 -35.72
C GLY A 329 13.22 -3.98 -34.43
N ALA A 330 13.13 -2.66 -34.23
CA ALA A 330 12.37 -2.04 -33.15
C ALA A 330 11.16 -1.28 -33.73
N MET A 331 10.06 -1.27 -32.99
CA MET A 331 8.80 -0.63 -33.39
C MET A 331 8.25 0.21 -32.25
N ASP A 332 7.80 1.42 -32.59
CA ASP A 332 7.03 2.28 -31.69
C ASP A 332 5.75 1.57 -31.23
N LEU A 333 5.47 1.60 -29.93
CA LEU A 333 4.26 1.00 -29.37
C LEU A 333 3.42 2.04 -28.63
N LEU A 334 4.01 2.68 -27.63
CA LEU A 334 3.36 3.66 -26.76
C LEU A 334 4.16 4.97 -26.81
N GLN A 335 3.92 5.76 -27.86
CA GLN A 335 4.54 7.07 -28.04
C GLN A 335 3.86 8.10 -27.14
N GLU A 336 4.62 8.98 -26.51
CA GLU A 336 4.09 10.05 -25.62
C GLU A 336 3.15 9.49 -24.51
N LEU A 337 3.48 8.32 -23.96
CA LEU A 337 2.65 7.67 -22.95
C LEU A 337 2.45 8.55 -21.70
N MET A 338 1.20 8.71 -21.32
CA MET A 338 0.78 9.28 -20.05
C MET A 338 -0.20 8.33 -19.37
N LEU A 339 0.02 8.01 -18.10
CA LEU A 339 -0.94 7.26 -17.29
C LEU A 339 -1.65 8.22 -16.34
N LYS A 340 -2.96 8.38 -16.53
CA LYS A 340 -3.84 9.15 -15.63
C LYS A 340 -4.41 8.25 -14.53
N PRO A 341 -4.38 8.67 -13.26
CA PRO A 341 -4.99 7.90 -12.18
C PRO A 341 -6.47 7.62 -12.47
N ASN A 342 -6.92 6.38 -12.24
CA ASN A 342 -8.32 5.99 -12.39
C ASN A 342 -8.78 5.14 -11.19
N GLY A 343 -9.58 5.74 -10.32
CA GLY A 343 -9.95 5.15 -9.04
C GLY A 343 -8.95 5.44 -7.91
N GLU A 344 -9.28 4.95 -6.72
CA GLU A 344 -8.49 5.15 -5.51
C GLU A 344 -7.28 4.21 -5.47
N ALA A 345 -6.15 4.68 -4.94
CA ALA A 345 -5.03 3.80 -4.65
C ALA A 345 -5.35 2.84 -3.51
N GLN A 346 -4.75 1.66 -3.59
CA GLN A 346 -4.84 0.63 -2.59
C GLN A 346 -3.49 0.44 -1.92
N GLU A 347 -3.50 0.22 -0.61
CA GLU A 347 -2.27 -0.14 0.11
C GLU A 347 -1.67 -1.42 -0.46
N ILE A 348 -0.35 -1.41 -0.67
CA ILE A 348 0.38 -2.58 -1.12
C ILE A 348 0.68 -3.47 0.08
N VAL A 349 -0.18 -4.47 0.28
CA VAL A 349 -0.04 -5.43 1.37
C VAL A 349 0.69 -6.68 0.87
N LYS A 350 1.82 -7.00 1.50
CA LYS A 350 2.52 -8.27 1.25
C LYS A 350 1.59 -9.41 1.65
N THR A 351 1.34 -10.36 0.75
CA THR A 351 0.42 -11.48 1.01
C THR A 351 1.15 -12.81 0.82
N TYR A 352 1.10 -13.67 1.82
CA TYR A 352 1.58 -15.04 1.77
C TYR A 352 0.40 -15.97 1.49
N ASN A 353 0.42 -16.67 0.36
CA ASN A 353 -0.54 -17.72 0.06
C ASN A 353 0.13 -19.08 0.28
N VAL A 354 -0.34 -19.86 1.26
CA VAL A 354 0.34 -21.08 1.72
C VAL A 354 -0.62 -22.25 1.81
N ALA A 355 -0.29 -23.38 1.20
CA ALA A 355 -0.97 -24.66 1.45
C ALA A 355 -0.06 -25.53 2.31
N PHE A 356 -0.35 -25.62 3.61
CA PHE A 356 0.44 -26.41 4.53
C PHE A 356 0.29 -27.91 4.26
N THR A 357 1.37 -28.66 4.41
CA THR A 357 1.41 -30.10 4.10
C THR A 357 1.47 -30.98 5.34
N SER A 358 1.71 -30.38 6.52
CA SER A 358 1.78 -31.07 7.80
C SER A 358 1.23 -30.21 8.93
N ALA A 359 0.71 -30.88 9.96
CA ALA A 359 0.28 -30.27 11.21
C ALA A 359 0.62 -31.17 12.39
N GLU A 360 1.13 -30.56 13.46
CA GLU A 360 1.36 -31.19 14.76
C GLU A 360 0.67 -30.39 15.85
N GLY A 361 0.17 -31.08 16.87
CA GLY A 361 -0.66 -30.48 17.90
C GLY A 361 -0.40 -31.04 19.29
N SER A 362 -0.75 -30.25 20.30
CA SER A 362 -0.80 -30.66 21.71
C SER A 362 -2.08 -30.13 22.36
N ASP A 363 -2.93 -31.04 22.84
CA ASP A 363 -4.19 -30.75 23.52
C ASP A 363 -3.97 -30.64 25.04
N TYR A 364 -4.49 -29.56 25.62
CA TYR A 364 -4.51 -29.28 27.04
C TYR A 364 -5.95 -29.07 27.55
N GLY A 365 -6.92 -29.75 26.92
CA GLY A 365 -8.34 -29.69 27.20
C GLY A 365 -9.04 -28.55 26.47
N ARG A 366 -9.11 -27.35 27.07
CA ARG A 366 -9.73 -26.17 26.41
C ARG A 366 -8.79 -25.39 25.51
N ASN A 367 -7.53 -25.78 25.47
CA ASN A 367 -6.45 -25.14 24.74
C ASN A 367 -5.78 -26.18 23.87
N ASP A 368 -5.62 -25.87 22.59
CA ASP A 368 -4.85 -26.64 21.64
C ASP A 368 -3.73 -25.77 21.08
N ASN A 369 -2.50 -26.25 21.14
CA ASN A 369 -1.40 -25.66 20.38
C ASN A 369 -1.26 -26.43 19.08
N ILE A 370 -1.40 -25.76 17.92
CA ILE A 370 -1.27 -26.39 16.60
C ILE A 370 -0.21 -25.67 15.79
N THR A 371 0.73 -26.42 15.23
CA THR A 371 1.78 -25.92 14.34
C THR A 371 1.63 -26.53 12.95
N PHE A 372 1.44 -25.66 11.95
CA PHE A 372 1.40 -26.02 10.54
C PHE A 372 2.73 -25.74 9.86
N SER A 373 3.14 -26.62 8.92
CA SER A 373 4.38 -26.46 8.16
C SER A 373 4.27 -27.01 6.73
N ASP A 374 4.94 -26.34 5.79
CA ASP A 374 5.17 -26.79 4.40
C ASP A 374 6.67 -26.96 4.07
N GLY A 375 7.54 -26.74 5.05
CA GLY A 375 9.01 -26.72 4.91
C GLY A 375 9.60 -25.33 4.61
N ASN A 376 8.82 -24.37 4.12
CA ASN A 376 9.24 -22.98 3.88
C ASN A 376 8.68 -22.02 4.93
N TYR A 377 7.45 -22.26 5.34
CA TYR A 377 6.69 -21.45 6.28
C TYR A 377 6.26 -22.30 7.47
N THR A 378 6.15 -21.65 8.62
CA THR A 378 5.57 -22.25 9.83
C THR A 378 4.52 -21.31 10.38
N LEU A 379 3.38 -21.86 10.78
CA LEU A 379 2.31 -21.12 11.43
C LEU A 379 1.95 -21.86 12.71
N ALA A 380 2.27 -21.27 13.86
CA ALA A 380 1.90 -21.78 15.16
C ALA A 380 0.69 -20.98 15.67
N LEU A 381 -0.31 -21.68 16.23
CA LEU A 381 -1.53 -21.10 16.77
C LEU A 381 -1.81 -21.70 18.15
N ASP A 382 -2.00 -20.84 19.15
CA ASP A 382 -2.56 -21.21 20.46
C ASP A 382 -4.08 -20.94 20.41
N ILE A 383 -4.88 -21.99 20.24
CA ILE A 383 -6.32 -21.88 20.04
C ILE A 383 -7.09 -22.36 21.27
N TYR A 384 -8.23 -21.74 21.52
CA TYR A 384 -9.07 -22.04 22.66
C TYR A 384 -10.49 -22.37 22.22
N GLY A 385 -11.08 -23.36 22.88
CA GLY A 385 -12.45 -23.76 22.64
C GLY A 385 -13.04 -24.66 23.71
N GLU A 386 -14.01 -25.48 23.30
CA GLU A 386 -14.62 -26.47 24.16
C GLU A 386 -13.67 -27.66 24.34
N ASP A 387 -13.56 -28.14 25.58
CA ASP A 387 -12.89 -29.41 25.87
C ASP A 387 -13.69 -30.53 25.20
N TYR A 388 -13.08 -31.16 24.20
CA TYR A 388 -13.71 -32.15 23.34
C TYR A 388 -12.71 -33.24 22.97
N LYS A 389 -13.22 -34.38 22.49
CA LYS A 389 -12.39 -35.55 22.14
C LYS A 389 -11.41 -35.32 20.98
N TYR A 390 -11.57 -34.21 20.25
CA TYR A 390 -10.68 -33.68 19.23
C TYR A 390 -11.00 -32.20 18.99
N THR A 391 -10.10 -31.45 18.35
CA THR A 391 -10.34 -30.02 18.05
C THR A 391 -11.62 -29.84 17.25
N LYS A 392 -12.60 -29.13 17.81
CA LYS A 392 -13.96 -29.09 17.29
C LYS A 392 -14.09 -28.17 16.08
N SER A 393 -14.91 -28.56 15.11
CA SER A 393 -15.23 -27.69 13.97
C SER A 393 -15.76 -26.33 14.44
N GLY A 394 -15.30 -25.26 13.80
CA GLY A 394 -15.61 -23.92 14.22
C GLY A 394 -14.85 -22.84 13.46
N THR A 395 -15.17 -21.58 13.77
CA THR A 395 -14.38 -20.43 13.35
C THR A 395 -13.68 -19.86 14.58
N TYR A 396 -12.36 -19.97 14.62
CA TYR A 396 -11.50 -19.47 15.67
C TYR A 396 -11.02 -18.07 15.27
N VAL A 397 -11.34 -17.06 16.08
CA VAL A 397 -11.05 -15.66 15.78
C VAL A 397 -9.89 -15.16 16.63
N VAL A 398 -8.92 -14.49 16.01
CA VAL A 398 -7.75 -13.93 16.71
C VAL A 398 -8.18 -12.85 17.70
N GLY A 399 -7.75 -12.99 18.96
CA GLY A 399 -7.97 -12.01 20.02
C GLY A 399 -9.41 -11.88 20.53
N ALA A 400 -10.31 -12.82 20.18
CA ALA A 400 -11.67 -12.81 20.71
C ALA A 400 -11.70 -13.19 22.21
N GLU A 401 -12.57 -12.55 22.99
CA GLU A 401 -12.66 -12.75 24.45
C GLU A 401 -13.51 -13.97 24.86
N ASP A 402 -14.42 -14.39 23.98
CA ASP A 402 -15.38 -15.48 24.23
C ASP A 402 -15.52 -16.39 22.99
N GLY A 403 -15.95 -17.63 23.21
CA GLY A 403 -16.18 -18.61 22.15
C GLY A 403 -14.91 -19.32 21.70
N TYR A 404 -14.78 -19.56 20.40
CA TYR A 404 -13.58 -20.14 19.79
C TYR A 404 -12.64 -19.03 19.35
N TYR A 405 -11.45 -18.99 19.92
CA TYR A 405 -10.51 -17.90 19.70
C TYR A 405 -9.08 -18.38 19.56
N ILE A 406 -8.23 -17.50 19.05
CA ILE A 406 -6.78 -17.69 18.92
C ILE A 406 -6.11 -16.63 19.80
N ASP A 407 -5.25 -17.05 20.72
CA ASP A 407 -4.48 -16.12 21.56
C ASP A 407 -3.44 -15.36 20.73
N THR A 408 -3.05 -14.16 21.17
CA THR A 408 -2.14 -13.27 20.42
C THR A 408 -0.70 -13.28 20.93
N ASN A 409 -0.38 -14.12 21.93
CA ASN A 409 0.96 -14.20 22.47
C ASN A 409 1.93 -14.79 21.44
N ILE A 410 2.84 -13.94 20.94
CA ILE A 410 3.86 -14.28 19.92
C ILE A 410 4.77 -15.47 20.28
N ASN A 411 4.81 -15.90 21.55
CA ASN A 411 5.54 -17.10 21.93
C ASN A 411 4.89 -18.39 21.41
N TYR A 412 3.57 -18.37 21.21
CA TYR A 412 2.78 -19.54 20.82
C TYR A 412 1.99 -19.31 19.51
N THR A 413 1.56 -18.07 19.25
CA THR A 413 0.84 -17.69 18.04
C THR A 413 1.70 -16.80 17.14
N TYR A 414 2.18 -17.34 16.02
CA TYR A 414 3.07 -16.60 15.11
C TYR A 414 3.15 -17.22 13.71
N PHE A 415 3.58 -16.42 12.75
CA PHE A 415 4.00 -16.86 11.42
C PHE A 415 5.52 -16.74 11.28
N MET A 416 6.16 -17.74 10.68
CA MET A 416 7.60 -17.72 10.37
C MET A 416 7.89 -17.95 8.90
N LYS A 417 8.91 -17.24 8.41
CA LYS A 417 9.58 -17.48 7.14
C LYS A 417 11.08 -17.59 7.39
N GLY A 418 11.63 -18.81 7.34
CA GLY A 418 13.01 -19.04 7.80
C GLY A 418 13.15 -18.74 9.30
N GLU A 419 14.04 -17.81 9.66
CA GLU A 419 14.28 -17.41 11.06
C GLU A 419 13.43 -16.21 11.52
N GLU A 420 12.76 -15.52 10.60
CA GLU A 420 11.93 -14.36 10.92
C GLU A 420 10.60 -14.81 11.54
N LYS A 421 10.31 -14.34 12.75
CA LYS A 421 9.08 -14.59 13.49
C LYS A 421 8.24 -13.31 13.58
N ILE A 422 6.98 -13.39 13.16
CA ILE A 422 6.05 -12.26 13.11
C ILE A 422 4.76 -12.63 13.86
N GLY A 423 4.28 -11.75 14.74
CA GLY A 423 3.03 -11.96 15.49
C GLY A 423 1.79 -11.87 14.58
N ILE A 424 0.70 -12.50 15.01
CA ILE A 424 -0.60 -12.42 14.34
C ILE A 424 -1.45 -11.37 15.03
N GLN A 425 -1.84 -10.33 14.30
CA GLN A 425 -2.61 -9.20 14.84
C GLN A 425 -4.12 -9.47 14.82
N SER A 426 -4.64 -10.00 13.71
CA SER A 426 -6.09 -10.24 13.55
C SER A 426 -6.37 -11.30 12.48
N GLY A 427 -7.63 -11.71 12.38
CA GLY A 427 -8.10 -12.67 11.38
C GLY A 427 -8.78 -13.89 11.99
N ALA A 428 -8.95 -14.94 11.20
CA ALA A 428 -9.64 -16.14 11.66
C ALA A 428 -9.16 -17.42 10.95
N MET A 429 -9.31 -18.53 11.67
CA MET A 429 -9.21 -19.90 11.16
C MET A 429 -10.60 -20.53 11.12
N LYS A 430 -11.01 -21.05 9.97
CA LYS A 430 -12.17 -21.95 9.83
C LYS A 430 -11.66 -23.38 9.80
N LEU A 431 -12.10 -24.17 10.77
CA LEU A 431 -11.71 -25.57 10.92
C LEU A 431 -12.95 -26.45 10.77
N ASN A 432 -12.85 -27.48 9.93
CA ASN A 432 -13.83 -28.54 9.81
C ASN A 432 -13.16 -29.89 10.10
N ALA A 433 -13.53 -30.51 11.23
CA ALA A 433 -13.20 -31.89 11.54
C ALA A 433 -14.19 -32.82 10.80
N ASN A 434 -13.76 -33.40 9.69
CA ASN A 434 -14.58 -34.27 8.85
C ASN A 434 -14.55 -35.70 9.39
N THR A 435 -15.69 -36.17 9.92
CA THR A 435 -15.77 -37.48 10.57
C THR A 435 -15.84 -38.65 9.59
N GLU A 436 -16.23 -38.40 8.34
CA GLU A 436 -16.26 -39.42 7.28
C GLU A 436 -14.85 -39.73 6.77
N THR A 437 -14.02 -38.70 6.59
CA THR A 437 -12.65 -38.83 6.09
C THR A 437 -11.61 -38.92 7.21
N GLN A 438 -12.01 -38.64 8.45
CA GLN A 438 -11.16 -38.55 9.64
C GLN A 438 -10.03 -37.52 9.51
N LYS A 439 -10.27 -36.44 8.76
CA LYS A 439 -9.30 -35.37 8.49
C LYS A 439 -9.84 -34.00 8.87
N TYR A 440 -8.92 -33.08 9.14
CA TYR A 440 -9.20 -31.66 9.27
C TYR A 440 -9.12 -30.99 7.91
N GLU A 441 -10.09 -30.13 7.61
CA GLU A 441 -10.11 -29.21 6.49
C GLU A 441 -10.10 -27.80 7.07
N ILE A 442 -9.01 -27.05 6.85
CA ILE A 442 -8.74 -25.77 7.51
C ILE A 442 -8.45 -24.69 6.47
N SER A 443 -9.09 -23.52 6.63
CA SER A 443 -8.74 -22.29 5.92
C SER A 443 -8.49 -21.16 6.91
N MET A 444 -7.50 -20.32 6.61
CA MET A 444 -6.96 -19.31 7.50
C MET A 444 -6.75 -18.01 6.72
N GLU A 445 -7.21 -16.90 7.30
CA GLU A 445 -6.98 -15.55 6.77
C GLU A 445 -6.54 -14.67 7.94
N PHE A 446 -5.27 -14.24 7.92
CA PHE A 446 -4.65 -13.48 9.00
C PHE A 446 -4.01 -12.19 8.50
N ILE A 447 -3.97 -11.19 9.39
CA ILE A 447 -3.14 -9.99 9.27
C ILE A 447 -2.07 -10.09 10.36
N LEU A 448 -0.81 -9.97 9.95
CA LEU A 448 0.35 -10.00 10.84
C LEU A 448 0.63 -8.61 11.42
N GLU A 449 1.42 -8.54 12.49
CA GLU A 449 1.78 -7.27 13.15
C GLU A 449 2.55 -6.29 12.25
N ASP A 450 3.21 -6.78 11.20
CA ASP A 450 3.89 -5.95 10.18
C ASP A 450 2.92 -5.46 9.07
N GLY A 451 1.62 -5.76 9.20
CA GLY A 451 0.56 -5.44 8.24
C GLY A 451 0.43 -6.42 7.07
N SER A 452 1.33 -7.40 6.93
CA SER A 452 1.24 -8.40 5.88
C SER A 452 0.08 -9.39 6.11
N LYS A 453 -0.40 -10.02 5.04
CA LYS A 453 -1.51 -10.97 5.06
C LYS A 453 -1.01 -12.40 4.89
N VAL A 454 -1.66 -13.34 5.56
CA VAL A 454 -1.47 -14.78 5.35
C VAL A 454 -2.82 -15.39 4.99
N ASN A 455 -2.92 -15.94 3.78
CA ASN A 455 -4.03 -16.77 3.35
C ASN A 455 -3.52 -18.20 3.29
N ALA A 456 -3.99 -19.07 4.17
CA ALA A 456 -3.47 -20.42 4.26
C ALA A 456 -4.55 -21.49 4.29
N THR A 457 -4.20 -22.69 3.84
CA THR A 457 -5.05 -23.87 3.92
C THR A 457 -4.28 -25.09 4.44
N TYR A 458 -5.01 -26.04 5.00
CA TYR A 458 -4.49 -27.34 5.40
C TYR A 458 -5.59 -28.40 5.25
N GLU A 459 -5.24 -29.57 4.71
CA GLU A 459 -6.11 -30.74 4.69
C GLU A 459 -5.32 -31.98 5.13
N GLY A 460 -5.69 -32.60 6.24
CA GLY A 460 -4.99 -33.77 6.76
C GLY A 460 -5.27 -34.11 8.21
N GLU A 461 -4.52 -35.08 8.73
CA GLU A 461 -4.53 -35.45 10.15
C GLU A 461 -3.56 -34.56 10.93
N ILE A 462 -4.01 -34.02 12.07
CA ILE A 462 -3.10 -33.34 13.01
C ILE A 462 -2.46 -34.42 13.88
N SER A 463 -1.14 -34.50 13.84
CA SER A 463 -0.39 -35.44 14.68
C SER A 463 -0.32 -34.92 16.12
N GLY A 464 -0.65 -35.75 17.12
CA GLY A 464 -0.66 -35.34 18.52
C GLY A 464 -1.67 -36.14 19.34
N GLU A 465 -1.56 -36.05 20.66
CA GLU A 465 -2.56 -36.66 21.56
C GLU A 465 -3.91 -35.96 21.40
N LYS A 466 -5.00 -36.73 21.31
CA LYS A 466 -6.39 -36.26 21.18
C LYS A 466 -6.74 -35.43 19.94
N PHE A 467 -5.96 -35.48 18.85
CA PHE A 467 -6.36 -34.88 17.56
C PHE A 467 -7.02 -35.87 16.59
N ALA A 468 -6.99 -37.17 16.88
CA ALA A 468 -7.59 -38.16 16.00
C ALA A 468 -9.12 -37.97 15.93
N ILE A 469 -9.67 -37.85 14.72
CA ILE A 469 -11.12 -37.71 14.51
C ILE A 469 -11.76 -39.10 14.41
N PHE A 470 -12.77 -39.35 15.24
CA PHE A 470 -13.53 -40.60 15.22
C PHE A 470 -14.97 -40.41 15.70
N ASP A 471 -15.92 -41.06 15.03
CA ASP A 471 -17.34 -41.13 15.43
C ASP A 471 -17.58 -42.21 16.49
N GLU A 472 -16.95 -43.37 16.31
CA GLU A 472 -16.93 -44.46 17.27
C GLU A 472 -15.49 -44.82 17.60
N LEU A 473 -15.21 -45.08 18.87
CA LEU A 473 -13.93 -45.60 19.29
C LEU A 473 -13.98 -47.13 19.19
N GLN A 474 -13.38 -47.67 18.13
CA GLN A 474 -13.18 -49.11 17.98
C GLN A 474 -11.99 -49.55 18.84
N ILE A 475 -12.28 -50.09 20.03
CA ILE A 475 -11.24 -50.60 20.92
C ILE A 475 -10.80 -51.97 20.41
N GLN A 476 -9.61 -52.03 19.84
CA GLN A 476 -8.97 -53.28 19.46
C GLN A 476 -8.44 -53.97 20.72
N VAL A 477 -9.07 -55.07 21.13
CA VAL A 477 -8.67 -55.83 22.33
C VAL A 477 -7.56 -56.81 21.95
N ASN A 478 -6.31 -56.39 22.19
CA ASN A 478 -5.10 -57.16 21.89
C ASN A 478 -4.67 -58.05 23.07
N SER A 479 -5.01 -57.65 24.30
CA SER A 479 -4.76 -58.42 25.52
C SER A 479 -5.88 -58.20 26.55
N ILE A 480 -6.09 -59.19 27.42
CA ILE A 480 -7.08 -59.15 28.50
C ILE A 480 -6.35 -59.47 29.81
N GLU A 481 -6.10 -58.45 30.62
CA GLU A 481 -5.41 -58.56 31.90
C GLU A 481 -6.36 -58.99 33.01
N GLN A 482 -7.63 -58.62 32.90
CA GLN A 482 -8.65 -58.97 33.88
C GLN A 482 -10.01 -59.15 33.21
N LEU A 483 -10.71 -60.20 33.65
CA LEU A 483 -12.15 -60.33 33.52
C LEU A 483 -12.66 -61.15 34.71
N LYS A 484 -13.31 -60.48 35.67
CA LYS A 484 -13.76 -61.11 36.91
C LYS A 484 -15.11 -60.61 37.37
N ARG A 485 -15.85 -61.47 38.07
CA ARG A 485 -17.05 -61.07 38.82
C ARG A 485 -16.64 -60.59 40.22
N ILE A 486 -17.27 -59.51 40.66
CA ILE A 486 -17.11 -58.95 42.02
C ILE A 486 -18.48 -58.92 42.69
N LEU A 487 -18.52 -59.02 44.02
CA LEU A 487 -19.74 -58.85 44.79
C LEU A 487 -19.79 -57.44 45.41
N PRO A 488 -20.48 -56.47 44.79
CA PRO A 488 -20.57 -55.13 45.36
C PRO A 488 -21.36 -55.12 46.68
N ASN A 489 -21.05 -54.18 47.56
CA ASN A 489 -21.83 -53.98 48.78
C ASN A 489 -23.29 -53.68 48.44
N GLY A 490 -24.21 -54.46 49.00
CA GLY A 490 -25.64 -54.34 48.70
C GLY A 490 -26.07 -55.02 47.39
N ALA A 491 -25.28 -55.97 46.88
CA ALA A 491 -25.64 -56.77 45.72
C ALA A 491 -27.02 -57.41 45.87
N VAL A 492 -27.81 -57.39 44.81
CA VAL A 492 -29.12 -58.05 44.74
C VAL A 492 -29.01 -59.37 43.99
N ASP A 493 -29.92 -60.29 44.30
CA ASP A 493 -29.99 -61.58 43.61
C ASP A 493 -30.18 -61.39 42.09
N GLY A 494 -29.46 -62.18 41.28
CA GLY A 494 -29.39 -62.02 39.83
C GLY A 494 -28.44 -60.92 39.32
N GLN A 495 -27.67 -60.23 40.19
CA GLN A 495 -26.68 -59.22 39.77
C GLN A 495 -25.31 -59.83 39.39
N PHE A 496 -24.79 -59.42 38.24
CA PHE A 496 -23.46 -59.78 37.74
C PHE A 496 -22.63 -58.52 37.50
N TYR A 497 -21.85 -58.14 38.52
CA TYR A 497 -20.95 -57.00 38.47
C TYR A 497 -19.57 -57.47 37.99
N LEU A 498 -19.20 -57.10 36.78
CA LEU A 498 -17.96 -57.52 36.13
C LEU A 498 -16.96 -56.36 36.07
N LYS A 499 -15.69 -56.66 36.35
CA LYS A 499 -14.57 -55.77 36.01
C LYS A 499 -13.72 -56.40 34.92
N ALA A 500 -13.41 -55.61 33.92
CA ALA A 500 -12.55 -55.98 32.81
C ALA A 500 -11.42 -54.95 32.64
N ALA A 501 -10.23 -55.43 32.28
CA ALA A 501 -9.10 -54.59 31.89
C ALA A 501 -8.46 -55.19 30.62
N PHE A 502 -8.16 -54.32 29.66
CA PHE A 502 -7.61 -54.66 28.35
C PHE A 502 -6.36 -53.84 28.03
N ASN A 503 -5.55 -54.35 27.10
CA ASN A 503 -4.46 -53.62 26.47
C ASN A 503 -3.47 -53.00 27.47
N ASN A 504 -2.92 -53.82 28.37
CA ASN A 504 -2.00 -53.39 29.43
C ASN A 504 -2.61 -52.30 30.32
N TRP A 505 -3.85 -52.51 30.76
CA TRP A 505 -4.62 -51.58 31.60
C TRP A 505 -4.93 -50.22 30.96
N ASP A 506 -4.73 -50.06 29.63
CA ASP A 506 -5.14 -48.84 28.93
C ASP A 506 -6.66 -48.66 28.93
N THR A 507 -7.40 -49.76 28.86
CA THR A 507 -8.87 -49.74 28.98
C THR A 507 -9.31 -50.50 30.23
N GLU A 508 -10.08 -49.83 31.08
CA GLU A 508 -10.79 -50.45 32.20
C GLU A 508 -12.30 -50.31 32.02
N MET A 509 -13.06 -51.37 32.27
CA MET A 509 -14.51 -51.38 32.08
C MET A 509 -15.20 -52.09 33.24
N THR A 510 -16.26 -51.48 33.74
CA THR A 510 -17.18 -52.10 34.70
C THR A 510 -18.53 -52.32 34.04
N LEU A 511 -19.06 -53.54 34.12
CA LEU A 511 -20.37 -53.91 33.59
C LEU A 511 -21.24 -54.49 34.71
N ASP A 512 -22.33 -53.81 35.07
CA ASP A 512 -23.28 -54.27 36.08
C ASP A 512 -24.55 -54.82 35.39
N LEU A 513 -24.59 -56.14 35.19
CA LEU A 513 -25.59 -56.83 34.38
C LEU A 513 -26.66 -57.48 35.26
N ARG A 514 -27.94 -57.31 34.91
CA ARG A 514 -29.10 -57.83 35.64
C ARG A 514 -29.66 -59.08 34.97
N ALA A 515 -29.59 -60.22 35.65
CA ALA A 515 -30.22 -61.48 35.27
C ALA A 515 -31.43 -61.78 36.17
N ALA A 516 -32.14 -62.88 35.89
CA ALA A 516 -33.22 -63.35 36.75
C ALA A 516 -32.67 -63.76 38.14
N ALA A 517 -33.48 -63.58 39.18
CA ALA A 517 -33.17 -64.02 40.53
C ALA A 517 -32.88 -65.55 40.56
N GLY A 518 -31.87 -65.97 41.32
CA GLY A 518 -31.43 -67.36 41.42
C GLY A 518 -30.45 -67.82 40.33
N GLU A 519 -30.17 -67.01 39.31
CA GLU A 519 -29.17 -67.33 38.29
C GLU A 519 -27.75 -67.35 38.89
N LYS A 520 -27.05 -68.48 38.69
CA LYS A 520 -25.67 -68.67 39.19
C LYS A 520 -24.61 -68.35 38.16
N VAL A 521 -24.98 -68.39 36.88
CA VAL A 521 -24.12 -68.07 35.74
C VAL A 521 -24.76 -66.93 34.97
N LEU A 522 -23.94 -66.04 34.39
CA LEU A 522 -24.46 -64.97 33.55
C LEU A 522 -25.15 -65.59 32.32
N PRO A 523 -26.44 -65.33 32.08
CA PRO A 523 -27.13 -65.84 30.88
C PRO A 523 -26.65 -65.14 29.61
N ALA A 524 -26.61 -65.89 28.51
CA ALA A 524 -26.46 -65.29 27.19
C ALA A 524 -27.69 -64.44 26.85
N GLY A 525 -27.50 -63.34 26.15
CA GLY A 525 -28.58 -62.41 25.81
C GLY A 525 -28.08 -60.98 25.59
N THR A 526 -29.03 -60.09 25.35
CA THR A 526 -28.77 -58.66 25.17
C THR A 526 -29.10 -57.93 26.46
N TYR A 527 -28.14 -57.16 26.96
CA TYR A 527 -28.29 -56.30 28.13
C TYR A 527 -28.28 -54.85 27.67
N ASN A 528 -29.42 -54.17 27.78
CA ASN A 528 -29.56 -52.77 27.36
C ASN A 528 -29.24 -51.83 28.51
N VAL A 529 -28.63 -50.68 28.23
CA VAL A 529 -28.38 -49.68 29.26
C VAL A 529 -29.70 -49.18 29.85
N GLY A 530 -29.82 -49.23 31.17
CA GLY A 530 -31.02 -48.83 31.91
C GLY A 530 -30.71 -48.58 33.39
N ASN A 531 -31.70 -48.14 34.16
CA ASN A 531 -31.54 -47.81 35.59
C ASN A 531 -32.68 -48.32 36.48
N ASP A 532 -33.54 -49.19 35.94
CA ASP A 532 -34.72 -49.74 36.60
C ASP A 532 -34.44 -51.07 37.33
N GLY A 533 -33.27 -51.66 37.11
CA GLY A 533 -32.87 -52.94 37.70
C GLY A 533 -33.59 -54.16 37.10
N ALA A 534 -34.27 -54.00 35.95
CA ALA A 534 -34.99 -55.10 35.31
C ALA A 534 -34.03 -56.15 34.72
N VAL A 535 -34.49 -57.38 34.56
CA VAL A 535 -33.73 -58.45 33.88
C VAL A 535 -33.40 -58.02 32.45
N GLY A 536 -32.16 -58.24 32.01
CA GLY A 536 -31.65 -57.77 30.72
C GLY A 536 -31.17 -56.32 30.73
N THR A 537 -30.89 -55.74 31.90
CA THR A 537 -30.38 -54.38 32.05
C THR A 537 -28.88 -54.37 32.32
N LEU A 538 -28.15 -53.47 31.67
CA LEU A 538 -26.84 -52.97 32.08
C LEU A 538 -27.07 -51.70 32.91
N ASP A 539 -26.79 -51.77 34.22
CA ASP A 539 -27.09 -50.68 35.15
C ASP A 539 -26.19 -49.46 34.90
N SER A 540 -26.77 -48.36 34.45
CA SER A 540 -26.04 -47.13 34.08
C SER A 540 -25.40 -46.41 35.27
N LYS A 541 -25.83 -46.68 36.51
CA LYS A 541 -25.22 -46.05 37.70
C LYS A 541 -23.89 -46.70 38.06
N SER A 542 -23.77 -47.99 37.78
CA SER A 542 -22.63 -48.81 38.17
C SER A 542 -21.67 -49.09 37.02
N SER A 543 -22.15 -49.06 35.78
CA SER A 543 -21.36 -49.42 34.60
C SER A 543 -20.61 -48.21 34.04
N GLU A 544 -19.31 -48.37 33.77
CA GLU A 544 -18.41 -47.29 33.36
C GLU A 544 -17.22 -47.81 32.54
N ILE A 545 -16.51 -46.90 31.87
CA ILE A 545 -15.27 -47.18 31.15
C ILE A 545 -14.22 -46.08 31.37
N SER A 546 -12.97 -46.47 31.39
CA SER A 546 -11.80 -45.61 31.23
C SER A 546 -11.00 -46.09 30.02
N VAL A 547 -10.51 -45.16 29.20
CA VAL A 547 -9.57 -45.38 28.09
C VAL A 547 -8.46 -44.33 28.21
N TYR A 548 -7.35 -44.71 28.82
CA TYR A 548 -6.31 -43.77 29.25
C TYR A 548 -5.56 -43.13 28.08
N SER A 549 -5.33 -43.87 26.98
CA SER A 549 -4.73 -43.37 25.74
C SER A 549 -5.49 -42.21 25.09
N TYR A 550 -6.78 -42.05 25.41
CA TYR A 550 -7.61 -40.93 24.97
C TYR A 550 -7.98 -39.97 26.11
N GLY A 551 -7.38 -40.15 27.30
CA GLY A 551 -7.67 -39.34 28.49
C GLY A 551 -9.08 -39.55 29.07
N PHE A 552 -9.80 -40.59 28.65
CA PHE A 552 -11.16 -40.86 29.15
C PHE A 552 -11.07 -41.60 30.48
N THR A 553 -11.57 -41.01 31.56
CA THR A 553 -11.54 -41.63 32.90
C THR A 553 -12.93 -41.72 33.50
N THR A 554 -13.35 -42.90 33.95
CA THR A 554 -14.60 -43.13 34.73
C THR A 554 -15.86 -42.60 34.02
N ARG A 555 -15.97 -42.84 32.71
CA ARG A 555 -17.13 -42.43 31.88
C ARG A 555 -18.31 -43.37 32.09
N LYS A 556 -19.45 -42.85 32.57
CA LYS A 556 -20.69 -43.63 32.78
C LYS A 556 -21.44 -43.83 31.48
N PHE A 557 -22.10 -44.98 31.33
CA PHE A 557 -22.89 -45.26 30.13
C PHE A 557 -24.30 -44.69 30.20
N LYS A 558 -24.74 -44.02 29.13
CA LYS A 558 -26.09 -43.44 28.98
C LYS A 558 -27.01 -44.31 28.14
N SER A 559 -26.48 -44.96 27.11
CA SER A 559 -27.26 -45.74 26.14
C SER A 559 -26.41 -46.83 25.50
N GLY A 560 -27.07 -47.73 24.76
CA GLY A 560 -26.43 -48.82 24.04
C GLY A 560 -26.74 -50.19 24.63
N LYS A 561 -25.97 -51.19 24.24
CA LYS A 561 -26.17 -52.57 24.66
C LYS A 561 -24.86 -53.35 24.77
N VAL A 562 -24.91 -54.40 25.57
CA VAL A 562 -23.92 -55.47 25.61
C VAL A 562 -24.60 -56.76 25.17
N GLU A 563 -24.08 -57.40 24.13
CA GLU A 563 -24.50 -58.75 23.75
C GLU A 563 -23.53 -59.76 24.38
N VAL A 564 -24.08 -60.68 25.15
CA VAL A 564 -23.34 -61.75 25.83
C VAL A 564 -23.67 -63.07 25.16
N ASP A 565 -22.63 -63.78 24.72
CA ASP A 565 -22.72 -65.18 24.31
C ASP A 565 -21.84 -66.04 25.23
N LYS A 566 -22.22 -67.31 25.41
CA LYS A 566 -21.51 -68.25 26.27
C LYS A 566 -21.20 -69.54 25.50
N SER A 567 -19.91 -69.87 25.43
CA SER A 567 -19.43 -71.12 24.83
C SER A 567 -18.53 -71.86 25.83
N GLY A 568 -19.07 -72.92 26.44
CA GLY A 568 -18.39 -73.63 27.53
C GLY A 568 -18.17 -72.74 28.75
N GLU A 569 -16.91 -72.56 29.15
CA GLU A 569 -16.50 -71.68 30.26
C GLU A 569 -16.20 -70.24 29.82
N ALA A 570 -16.13 -69.97 28.51
CA ALA A 570 -15.82 -68.67 27.97
C ALA A 570 -17.07 -67.85 27.67
N TYR A 571 -16.95 -66.54 27.85
CA TYR A 571 -17.97 -65.55 27.53
C TYR A 571 -17.44 -64.62 26.43
N THR A 572 -18.27 -64.36 25.44
CA THR A 572 -18.03 -63.34 24.41
C THR A 572 -18.91 -62.15 24.70
N PHE A 573 -18.30 -60.99 24.87
CA PHE A 573 -19.00 -59.71 25.06
C PHE A 573 -18.83 -58.89 23.80
N LYS A 574 -19.93 -58.46 23.19
CA LYS A 574 -19.96 -57.43 22.16
C LYS A 574 -20.48 -56.15 22.76
N ILE A 575 -19.62 -55.15 22.85
CA ILE A 575 -19.89 -53.85 23.45
C ILE A 575 -20.26 -52.89 22.33
N ASP A 576 -21.40 -52.22 22.49
CA ASP A 576 -21.81 -51.07 21.70
C ASP A 576 -22.50 -50.09 22.66
N LEU A 577 -21.70 -49.27 23.32
CA LEU A 577 -22.13 -48.42 24.44
C LEU A 577 -21.77 -46.97 24.18
N THR A 578 -22.65 -46.06 24.56
CA THR A 578 -22.41 -44.61 24.49
C THR A 578 -22.39 -44.04 25.89
N ASP A 579 -21.36 -43.27 26.22
CA ASP A 579 -21.24 -42.62 27.52
C ASP A 579 -22.13 -41.37 27.65
N THR A 580 -22.12 -40.79 28.85
CA THR A 580 -22.88 -39.57 29.18
C THR A 580 -22.42 -38.33 28.40
N GLU A 581 -21.22 -38.34 27.83
CA GLU A 581 -20.67 -37.26 27.00
C GLU A 581 -20.89 -37.50 25.50
N GLY A 582 -21.48 -38.64 25.14
CA GLY A 582 -21.85 -38.98 23.76
C GLY A 582 -20.79 -39.78 23.01
N GLN A 583 -19.66 -40.15 23.65
CA GLN A 583 -18.67 -41.00 23.01
C GLN A 583 -19.18 -42.45 22.93
N ARG A 584 -19.15 -43.03 21.73
CA ARG A 584 -19.53 -44.42 21.46
C ARG A 584 -18.31 -45.32 21.46
N TYR A 585 -18.36 -46.41 22.23
CA TYR A 585 -17.32 -47.42 22.35
C TYR A 585 -17.81 -48.71 21.74
N VAL A 586 -17.05 -49.25 20.80
CA VAL A 586 -17.35 -50.52 20.14
C VAL A 586 -16.18 -51.46 20.33
N CYS A 587 -16.43 -52.64 20.91
CA CYS A 587 -15.41 -53.68 20.99
C CYS A 587 -16.04 -55.07 21.10
N THR A 588 -15.25 -56.10 20.83
CA THR A 588 -15.64 -57.49 21.07
C THR A 588 -14.46 -58.21 21.72
N PHE A 589 -14.73 -58.92 22.80
CA PHE A 589 -13.71 -59.72 23.47
C PHE A 589 -14.31 -61.02 24.01
N THR A 590 -13.47 -62.06 24.04
CA THR A 590 -13.83 -63.39 24.53
C THR A 590 -12.84 -63.85 25.58
N SER A 591 -13.32 -64.19 26.78
CA SER A 591 -12.47 -64.74 27.85
C SER A 591 -13.29 -65.49 28.89
N LYS A 592 -12.60 -66.23 29.77
CA LYS A 592 -13.21 -66.83 30.96
C LYS A 592 -13.40 -65.74 32.02
N VAL A 593 -14.61 -65.65 32.58
CA VAL A 593 -14.88 -64.78 33.73
C VAL A 593 -14.42 -65.51 35.00
N THR A 594 -13.42 -64.94 35.67
CA THR A 594 -12.93 -65.46 36.95
C THR A 594 -13.87 -65.09 38.10
N ASP A 595 -13.84 -65.87 39.18
CA ASP A 595 -14.66 -65.70 40.39
C ASP A 595 -16.19 -65.69 40.15
N MET A 596 -16.66 -66.33 39.08
CA MET A 596 -18.10 -66.37 38.74
C MET A 596 -18.96 -66.98 39.86
N ASP A 597 -18.52 -68.11 40.44
CA ASP A 597 -19.28 -68.86 41.46
C ASP A 597 -19.01 -68.39 42.89
N ASN A 598 -17.88 -67.72 43.12
CA ASN A 598 -17.48 -67.22 44.43
C ASN A 598 -16.84 -65.82 44.31
N PRO A 599 -17.64 -64.81 43.93
CA PRO A 599 -17.15 -63.46 43.73
C PRO A 599 -16.60 -62.88 45.04
N GLN A 600 -15.43 -62.25 44.96
CA GLN A 600 -14.81 -61.54 46.08
C GLN A 600 -15.39 -60.14 46.30
#